data_AF-A0A139K717-F1
#
_entry.id   AF-A0A139K717-F1
#
_cell.length_a   1.000
_cell.length_b   1.000
_cell.length_c   1.000
_cell.angle_alpha   90.00
_cell.angle_beta   90.00
_cell.angle_gamma   90.00
#
_symmetry.space_group_name_H-M   'P 1'
#
loop_
_entity.id
_entity.type
_entity.pdbx_description
1 polymer ?
#
loop_
_entity_poly.entity_id
_entity_poly.type
_entity_poly.pdbx_seq_one_letter_code
_entity_poly.pdbx_strand_id
1 'polypeptide(L)'
;KTEVSAPNFYEKLLASVEKAIALDWERRSHHTSHIAAMKDLATLTPREREVAGLVAEGLLNKVIAERLGIAEKTVQIHRGQVCRKLKVRSAVEISRILDQAEGR
;
A
#
# COMPACT_ATOMS: atom_id res chain seq x y z
N LYS A 1 42.78 -25.05 28.25
CA LYS A 1 41.34 -25.36 28.38
C LYS A 1 40.57 -24.28 27.62
N THR A 2 40.40 -24.46 26.32
CA THR A 2 39.54 -23.59 25.51
C THR A 2 39.41 -24.25 24.14
N GLU A 3 38.43 -25.13 23.98
CA GLU A 3 37.92 -25.43 22.64
C GLU A 3 36.66 -24.59 22.46
N VAL A 4 36.85 -23.48 21.76
CA VAL A 4 35.77 -22.65 21.24
C VAL A 4 35.08 -23.52 20.18
N SER A 5 34.00 -24.18 20.58
CA SER A 5 33.15 -24.95 19.67
C SER A 5 32.72 -24.05 18.53
N ALA A 6 33.21 -24.33 17.32
CA ALA A 6 32.68 -23.71 16.11
C ALA A 6 31.15 -23.88 16.12
N PRO A 7 30.37 -22.89 15.66
CA PRO A 7 28.93 -22.96 15.75
C PRO A 7 28.45 -24.24 15.07
N ASN A 8 27.69 -25.03 15.82
CA ASN A 8 27.20 -26.33 15.39
C ASN A 8 26.47 -26.16 14.06
N PHE A 9 26.76 -27.02 13.08
CA PHE A 9 26.07 -27.02 11.78
C PHE A 9 24.54 -27.01 11.95
N TYR A 10 24.02 -27.72 12.96
CA TYR A 10 22.59 -27.72 13.31
C TYR A 10 22.08 -26.35 13.78
N GLU A 11 22.86 -25.58 14.55
CA GLU A 11 22.48 -24.22 14.98
C GLU A 11 22.44 -23.26 13.78
N LYS A 12 23.43 -23.34 12.88
CA LYS A 12 23.45 -22.54 11.65
C LYS A 12 22.30 -22.90 10.72
N LEU A 13 21.99 -24.19 10.60
CA LEU A 13 20.88 -24.69 9.81
C LEU A 13 19.55 -24.20 10.38
N LEU A 14 19.36 -24.32 11.71
CA LEU A 14 18.15 -23.87 12.40
C LEU A 14 17.92 -22.36 12.20
N ALA A 15 18.95 -21.54 12.43
CA ALA A 15 18.87 -20.09 12.23
C ALA A 15 18.57 -19.71 10.77
N SER A 16 19.08 -20.48 9.81
CA SER A 16 18.80 -20.25 8.37
C SER A 16 17.36 -20.59 8.01
N VAL A 17 16.80 -21.67 8.58
CA VAL A 17 15.40 -22.06 8.40
C VAL A 17 14.47 -21.04 9.06
N GLU A 18 14.75 -20.61 10.29
CA GLU A 18 13.98 -19.57 10.99
C GLU A 18 13.95 -18.26 10.18
N LYS A 19 15.12 -17.82 9.69
CA LYS A 19 15.24 -16.64 8.83
C LYS A 19 14.46 -16.80 7.52
N ALA A 20 14.53 -17.97 6.89
CA ALA A 20 13.80 -18.24 5.65
C ALA A 20 12.28 -18.20 5.86
N ILE A 21 11.77 -18.75 6.97
CA ILE A 21 10.35 -18.72 7.31
C ILE A 21 9.89 -17.29 7.59
N ALA A 22 10.66 -16.51 8.35
CA ALA A 22 10.34 -15.11 8.63
C ALA A 22 10.25 -14.27 7.34
N LEU A 23 11.22 -14.43 6.43
CA LEU A 23 11.22 -13.78 5.12
C LEU A 23 10.03 -14.20 4.25
N ASP A 24 9.64 -15.48 4.31
CA ASP A 24 8.52 -15.99 3.53
C ASP A 24 7.16 -15.48 4.06
N TRP A 25 7.01 -15.32 5.37
CA TRP A 25 5.82 -14.70 5.97
C TRP A 25 5.70 -13.22 5.58
N GLU A 26 6.80 -12.47 5.65
CA GLU A 26 6.84 -11.07 5.22
C GLU A 26 6.46 -10.97 3.74
N ARG A 27 7.11 -11.77 2.88
CA ARG A 27 6.82 -11.80 1.44
C ARG A 27 5.35 -12.13 1.15
N ARG A 28 4.78 -13.14 1.83
CA ARG A 28 3.36 -13.51 1.66
C ARG A 28 2.40 -12.43 2.14
N SER A 29 2.73 -11.73 3.23
CA SER A 29 1.93 -10.61 3.75
C SER A 29 1.92 -9.43 2.78
N HIS A 30 3.10 -9.02 2.28
CA HIS A 30 3.23 -7.97 1.27
C HIS A 30 2.51 -8.35 -0.03
N HIS A 31 2.67 -9.59 -0.49
CA HIS A 31 2.01 -10.06 -1.72
C HIS A 31 0.48 -10.05 -1.59
N THR A 32 -0.05 -10.53 -0.46
CA THR A 32 -1.49 -10.53 -0.20
C THR A 32 -2.04 -9.11 -0.14
N SER A 33 -1.33 -8.21 0.56
CA SER A 33 -1.71 -6.79 0.67
C SER A 33 -1.67 -6.08 -0.69
N HIS A 34 -0.64 -6.33 -1.49
CA HIS A 34 -0.51 -5.80 -2.85
C HIS A 34 -1.66 -6.28 -3.76
N ILE A 35 -1.99 -7.57 -3.76
CA ILE A 35 -3.12 -8.10 -4.55
C ILE A 35 -4.45 -7.49 -4.10
N ALA A 36 -4.68 -7.33 -2.80
CA ALA A 36 -5.89 -6.70 -2.27
C ALA A 36 -6.00 -5.23 -2.73
N ALA A 37 -4.92 -4.46 -2.58
CA ALA A 37 -4.87 -3.06 -3.00
C ALA A 37 -5.09 -2.90 -4.52
N MET A 38 -4.48 -3.76 -5.34
CA MET A 38 -4.72 -3.81 -6.79
C MET A 38 -6.19 -4.06 -7.13
N LYS A 39 -6.85 -4.98 -6.41
CA LYS A 39 -8.27 -5.27 -6.60
C LYS A 39 -9.15 -4.08 -6.22
N ASP A 40 -8.86 -3.41 -5.11
CA ASP A 40 -9.62 -2.24 -4.67
C ASP A 40 -9.48 -1.08 -5.66
N LEU A 41 -8.27 -0.79 -6.13
CA LEU A 41 -8.02 0.24 -7.16
C LEU A 41 -8.67 -0.09 -8.51
N ALA A 42 -8.82 -1.38 -8.85
CA ALA A 42 -9.53 -1.80 -10.06
C ALA A 42 -11.03 -1.44 -10.04
N THR A 43 -11.63 -1.17 -8.86
CA THR A 43 -13.03 -0.72 -8.76
C THR A 43 -13.23 0.77 -9.08
N LEU A 44 -12.14 1.53 -9.11
CA LEU A 44 -12.17 2.96 -9.41
C LEU A 44 -12.26 3.19 -10.92
N THR A 45 -13.11 4.13 -11.30
CA THR A 45 -13.11 4.71 -12.64
C THR A 45 -11.80 5.46 -12.89
N PRO A 46 -11.42 5.72 -14.15
CA PRO A 46 -10.20 6.47 -14.47
C PRO A 46 -10.12 7.81 -13.73
N ARG A 47 -11.23 8.55 -13.67
CA ARG A 47 -11.27 9.86 -13.01
C ARG A 47 -11.17 9.78 -11.49
N GLU A 48 -11.79 8.77 -10.87
CA GLU A 48 -11.63 8.51 -9.44
C GLU A 48 -10.18 8.14 -9.10
N ARG A 49 -9.50 7.38 -9.97
CA ARG A 49 -8.09 7.01 -9.79
C ARG A 49 -7.16 8.22 -9.86
N GLU A 50 -7.37 9.12 -10.82
CA GLU A 50 -6.64 10.38 -10.91
C GLU A 50 -6.82 11.22 -9.64
N VAL A 51 -8.06 11.38 -9.18
CA VAL A 51 -8.35 12.12 -7.94
C VAL A 51 -7.72 11.44 -6.73
N ALA A 52 -7.78 10.10 -6.62
CA ALA A 52 -7.17 9.35 -5.53
C ALA A 52 -5.65 9.56 -5.44
N GLY A 53 -4.95 9.54 -6.58
CA GLY A 53 -3.51 9.80 -6.64
C GLY A 53 -3.15 11.20 -6.15
N LEU A 54 -3.86 12.22 -6.65
CA LEU A 54 -3.60 13.60 -6.23
C LEU A 54 -3.95 13.87 -4.75
N VAL A 55 -4.97 13.19 -4.22
CA VAL A 55 -5.29 13.23 -2.79
C VAL A 55 -4.20 12.57 -1.95
N ALA A 56 -3.61 11.47 -2.42
CA ALA A 56 -2.48 10.81 -1.76
C ALA A 56 -1.19 11.65 -1.77
N GLU A 57 -0.98 12.46 -2.80
CA GLU A 57 0.06 13.51 -2.82
C GLU A 57 -0.20 14.63 -1.79
N GLY A 58 -1.34 14.63 -1.09
CA GLY A 58 -1.70 15.62 -0.08
C GLY A 58 -2.27 16.93 -0.66
N LEU A 59 -2.64 16.94 -1.94
CA LEU A 59 -3.16 18.15 -2.59
C LEU A 59 -4.57 18.49 -2.11
N LEU A 60 -4.83 19.81 -1.98
CA LEU A 60 -6.14 20.34 -1.61
C LEU A 60 -7.12 20.20 -2.78
N ASN A 61 -8.42 20.03 -2.48
CA ASN A 61 -9.47 19.87 -3.51
C ASN A 61 -9.44 20.99 -4.56
N LYS A 62 -9.15 22.23 -4.15
CA LYS A 62 -9.02 23.38 -5.05
C LYS A 62 -7.87 23.21 -6.06
N VAL A 63 -6.70 22.77 -5.60
CA VAL A 63 -5.53 22.54 -6.46
C VAL A 63 -5.78 21.38 -7.42
N ILE A 64 -6.43 20.32 -6.94
CA ILE A 64 -6.85 19.18 -7.77
C ILE A 64 -7.82 19.64 -8.85
N ALA A 65 -8.80 20.48 -8.49
CA ALA A 65 -9.79 21.02 -9.41
C ALA A 65 -9.14 21.83 -10.54
N GLU A 66 -8.20 22.69 -10.20
CA GLU A 66 -7.40 23.47 -11.15
C GLU A 66 -6.57 22.56 -12.07
N ARG A 67 -5.84 21.59 -11.52
CA ARG A 67 -5.00 20.65 -12.30
C ARG A 67 -5.80 19.79 -13.25
N LEU A 68 -7.02 19.43 -12.85
CA LEU A 68 -7.89 18.53 -13.60
C LEU A 68 -8.92 19.27 -14.48
N GLY A 69 -8.98 20.61 -14.43
CA GLY A 69 -9.91 21.42 -15.21
C GLY A 69 -11.39 21.20 -14.89
N ILE A 70 -11.72 20.89 -13.63
CA ILE A 70 -13.08 20.61 -13.17
C ILE A 70 -13.45 21.47 -11.96
N ALA A 71 -14.73 21.53 -11.60
CA ALA A 71 -15.17 22.24 -10.41
C ALA A 71 -14.69 21.55 -9.11
N GLU A 72 -14.36 22.33 -8.08
CA GLU A 72 -13.98 21.80 -6.75
C GLU A 72 -15.05 20.88 -6.18
N LYS A 73 -16.34 21.21 -6.38
CA LYS A 73 -17.45 20.37 -5.95
C LYS A 73 -17.42 18.98 -6.60
N THR A 74 -16.98 18.90 -7.85
CA THR A 74 -16.81 17.63 -8.57
C THR A 74 -15.68 16.80 -7.99
N VAL A 75 -14.56 17.43 -7.60
CA VAL A 75 -13.48 16.75 -6.87
C VAL A 75 -13.99 16.17 -5.55
N GLN A 76 -14.80 16.93 -4.79
CA GLN A 76 -15.39 16.45 -3.54
C GLN A 76 -16.28 15.22 -3.76
N ILE A 77 -17.06 15.20 -4.85
CA ILE A 77 -17.90 14.05 -5.23
C ILE A 77 -17.02 12.84 -5.57
N HIS A 78 -16.03 13.00 -6.44
CA HIS A 78 -15.11 11.92 -6.80
C HIS A 78 -14.37 11.37 -5.57
N ARG A 79 -13.86 12.24 -4.70
CA ARG A 79 -13.23 11.84 -3.43
C ARG A 79 -14.19 11.05 -2.54
N GLY A 80 -15.45 11.48 -2.45
CA GLY A 80 -16.49 10.74 -1.73
C GLY A 80 -16.74 9.35 -2.31
N GLN A 81 -16.77 9.22 -3.64
CA GLN A 81 -16.91 7.92 -4.30
C GLN A 81 -15.67 7.03 -4.10
N VAL A 82 -14.47 7.60 -4.18
CA VAL A 82 -13.21 6.89 -3.87
C VAL A 82 -13.26 6.34 -2.45
N CYS A 83 -13.55 7.18 -1.46
CA CYS A 83 -13.68 6.75 -0.06
C CYS A 83 -14.71 5.63 0.10
N ARG A 84 -15.86 5.75 -0.56
CA ARG A 84 -16.92 4.72 -0.52
C ARG A 84 -16.47 3.39 -1.14
N LYS A 85 -15.85 3.43 -2.31
CA LYS A 85 -15.41 2.23 -3.06
C LYS A 85 -14.26 1.52 -2.37
N LEU A 86 -13.28 2.28 -1.86
CA LEU A 86 -12.13 1.75 -1.13
C LEU A 86 -12.44 1.47 0.35
N LYS A 87 -13.65 1.82 0.83
CA LYS A 87 -14.09 1.66 2.23
C LYS A 87 -13.19 2.36 3.26
N VAL A 88 -12.68 3.54 2.88
CA VAL A 88 -11.77 4.36 3.69
C VAL A 88 -12.41 5.69 4.07
N ARG A 89 -11.85 6.36 5.07
CA ARG A 89 -12.39 7.64 5.59
C ARG A 89 -11.45 8.82 5.41
N SER A 90 -10.16 8.59 5.15
CA SER A 90 -9.15 9.64 5.11
C SER A 90 -8.26 9.59 3.87
N ALA A 91 -7.62 10.72 3.55
CA ALA A 91 -6.63 10.81 2.49
C ALA A 91 -5.39 9.92 2.79
N VAL A 92 -5.04 9.78 4.08
CA VAL A 92 -3.94 8.94 4.53
C VAL A 92 -4.22 7.46 4.24
N GLU A 93 -5.45 7.00 4.48
CA GLU A 93 -5.85 5.63 4.12
C GLU A 93 -5.82 5.40 2.60
N ILE A 94 -6.21 6.39 1.79
CA ILE A 94 -6.09 6.33 0.32
C ILE A 94 -4.62 6.19 -0.08
N SER A 95 -3.72 7.01 0.50
CA SER A 95 -2.28 6.92 0.26
C SER A 95 -1.74 5.53 0.58
N ARG A 96 -2.11 4.98 1.74
CA ARG A 96 -1.67 3.64 2.16
C ARG A 96 -2.08 2.55 1.16
N ILE A 97 -3.31 2.62 0.64
CA ILE A 97 -3.76 1.64 -0.37
C ILE A 97 -2.96 1.80 -1.67
N LEU A 98 -2.66 3.03 -2.08
CA LEU A 98 -1.83 3.28 -3.26
C LEU A 98 -0.39 2.78 -3.08
N ASP A 99 0.22 3.01 -1.92
CA ASP A 99 1.58 2.51 -1.60
C ASP A 99 1.62 0.98 -1.64
N GLN A 100 0.64 0.32 -1.01
CA GLN A 100 0.50 -1.15 -1.03
C GLN A 100 0.33 -1.71 -2.44
N ALA A 101 -0.43 -1.00 -3.29
CA ALA A 101 -0.63 -1.33 -4.69
C ALA A 101 0.63 -1.15 -5.54
N GLU A 102 1.50 -0.19 -5.19
CA GLU A 102 2.78 0.05 -5.87
C GLU A 102 3.91 -0.83 -5.32
N GLY A 103 3.66 -1.57 -4.23
CA GLY A 103 4.65 -2.42 -3.57
C GLY A 103 5.73 -1.64 -2.84
N ARG A 104 5.44 -0.40 -2.41
CA ARG A 104 6.34 0.47 -1.65
C ARG A 104 6.14 0.30 -0.14
#